data_AF-A0A820QDZ9-F1
#
_entry.id   AF-A0A820QDZ9-F1
#
_cell.length_a   1.000
_cell.length_b   1.000
_cell.length_c   1.000
_cell.angle_alpha   90.00
_cell.angle_beta   90.00
_cell.angle_gamma   90.00
#
_symmetry.space_group_name_H-M   'P 1'
#
loop_
_entity.id
_entity.type
_entity.pdbx_description
1 polymer ?
#
loop_
_entity_poly.entity_id
_entity_poly.type
_entity_poly.pdbx_seq_one_letter_code
_entity_poly.pdbx_strand_id
1 'polypeptide(L)' 'MIAQLDSLQRLKEVGWYWGPLSWIDAERLLNDKQDYSFVVRDSHHHHYFLAMTFKSQGNIHHTRIEHSNS' A
#
# COMPACT_ATOMS: atom_id res chain seq x y z
N MET A 1 -4.92 -3.60 20.04
CA MET A 1 -4.28 -4.75 19.37
C MET A 1 -5.27 -5.63 18.60
N ILE A 2 -6.35 -6.15 19.20
CA ILE A 2 -7.28 -7.06 18.48
C ILE A 2 -8.06 -6.38 17.35
N ALA A 3 -8.67 -5.21 17.57
CA ALA A 3 -9.44 -4.50 16.53
C ALA A 3 -8.61 -4.09 15.28
N GLN A 4 -7.30 -3.88 15.46
CA GLN A 4 -6.39 -3.50 14.37
C GLN A 4 -6.08 -4.71 13.48
N LEU A 5 -5.99 -5.92 14.05
CA LEU A 5 -5.84 -7.17 13.31
C LEU A 5 -7.10 -7.50 12.50
N ASP A 6 -8.29 -7.29 13.06
CA ASP A 6 -9.57 -7.49 12.34
C ASP A 6 -9.68 -6.55 11.14
N SER A 7 -9.23 -5.31 11.31
CA SER A 7 -9.19 -4.31 10.23
C SER A 7 -8.22 -4.72 9.11
N LEU A 8 -7.04 -5.27 9.45
CA LEU A 8 -6.09 -5.79 8.46
C LEU A 8 -6.61 -7.05 7.75
N GLN A 9 -7.39 -7.90 8.42
CA GLN A 9 -8.01 -9.06 7.77
C GLN A 9 -9.01 -8.63 6.70
N ARG A 10 -9.82 -7.61 6.96
CA ARG A 10 -10.76 -7.05 5.97
C ARG A 10 -10.07 -6.47 4.75
N LEU A 11 -8.82 -6.00 4.88
CA LEU A 11 -8.05 -5.55 3.71
C LEU A 11 -7.81 -6.68 2.70
N LYS A 12 -7.77 -7.94 3.13
CA LYS A 12 -7.59 -9.07 2.20
C LYS A 12 -8.82 -9.31 1.32
N GLU A 13 -9.96 -8.71 1.65
CA GLU A 13 -11.21 -8.84 0.90
C GLU A 13 -11.33 -7.78 -0.22
N VAL A 14 -10.46 -6.76 -0.23
CA VAL A 14 -10.48 -5.67 -1.22
C VAL A 14 -9.37 -5.82 -2.25
N GLY A 15 -9.68 -5.61 -3.53
CA GLY A 15 -8.76 -5.86 -4.64
C GLY A 15 -7.58 -4.87 -4.78
N TRP A 16 -7.57 -3.79 -4.01
CA TRP A 16 -6.51 -2.77 -4.05
C TRP A 16 -5.42 -2.99 -2.99
N TYR A 17 -5.61 -3.92 -2.04
CA TYR A 17 -4.59 -4.30 -1.07
C TYR A 17 -3.88 -5.58 -1.51
N TRP A 18 -2.55 -5.52 -1.57
CA TRP A 18 -1.71 -6.58 -2.15
C TRP A 18 -0.80 -7.27 -1.13
N GLY A 19 -1.02 -7.02 0.18
CA GLY A 19 -0.26 -7.69 1.23
C GLY A 19 1.23 -7.36 1.21
N PRO A 20 2.13 -8.35 1.40
CA PRO A 20 3.57 -8.15 1.54
C PRO A 20 4.27 -7.91 0.18
N LEU A 21 3.73 -7.00 -0.63
CA LEU A 21 4.31 -6.58 -1.89
C LEU A 21 5.52 -5.67 -1.62
N SER A 22 6.66 -5.98 -2.24
CA SER A 22 7.85 -5.13 -2.15
C SER A 22 7.63 -3.80 -2.89
N TRP A 23 8.41 -2.78 -2.56
CA TRP A 23 8.32 -1.50 -3.28
C TRP A 23 8.73 -1.64 -4.75
N ILE A 24 9.72 -2.48 -5.04
CA ILE A 24 10.22 -2.79 -6.39
C ILE A 24 9.13 -3.49 -7.22
N ASP A 25 8.44 -4.47 -6.63
CA ASP A 25 7.37 -5.18 -7.36
C ASP A 25 6.14 -4.29 -7.56
N ALA A 26 5.89 -3.37 -6.62
CA ALA A 26 4.85 -2.34 -6.80
C ALA A 26 5.20 -1.35 -7.93
N GLU A 27 6.48 -0.97 -8.07
CA GLU A 27 6.92 -0.16 -9.22
C GLU A 27 6.68 -0.88 -10.54
N ARG A 28 7.13 -2.14 -10.63
CA ARG A 28 6.92 -2.98 -11.83
C ARG A 28 5.44 -3.13 -12.16
N LEU A 29 4.60 -3.35 -11.15
CA LEU A 29 3.15 -3.49 -11.32
C LEU A 29 2.50 -2.24 -11.93
N LEU A 30 2.96 -1.06 -11.54
CA LEU A 30 2.39 0.22 -11.94
C LEU A 30 3.04 0.85 -13.17
N ASN A 31 4.23 0.40 -13.58
CA ASN A 31 4.97 0.96 -14.71
C ASN A 31 4.10 1.05 -15.97
N ASP A 32 3.35 -0.01 -16.26
CA ASP A 32 2.51 -0.13 -17.46
C ASP A 32 1.04 0.26 -17.20
N LYS A 33 0.74 0.89 -16.06
CA LYS A 33 -0.60 1.35 -15.72
C LYS A 33 -0.77 2.84 -16.04
N GLN A 34 -2.02 3.26 -16.15
CA GLN A 34 -2.37 4.66 -16.32
C GLN A 34 -1.99 5.48 -15.07
N ASP A 35 -1.81 6.79 -15.24
CA ASP A 35 -1.69 7.71 -14.10
C ASP A 35 -2.89 7.57 -13.14
N TYR A 36 -2.64 7.86 -11.87
CA TYR A 36 -3.56 7.68 -10.75
C TYR A 36 -3.84 6.22 -10.36
N SER A 37 -3.22 5.25 -11.04
CA SER A 37 -3.22 3.85 -10.57
C SER A 37 -2.42 3.73 -9.28
N PHE A 38 -2.93 2.94 -8.33
CA PHE A 38 -2.32 2.77 -7.02
C PHE A 38 -2.44 1.34 -6.52
N VAL A 39 -1.61 1.02 -5.53
CA VAL A 39 -1.67 -0.20 -4.73
C VAL A 39 -1.36 0.13 -3.29
N VAL A 40 -2.10 -0.49 -2.36
CA VAL A 40 -1.76 -0.50 -0.94
C VAL A 40 -1.11 -1.83 -0.60
N ARG A 41 -0.03 -1.77 0.17
CA ARG A 41 0.82 -2.92 0.51
C ARG A 41 1.35 -2.77 1.93
N ASP A 42 1.93 -3.84 2.46
CA ASP A 42 2.61 -3.79 3.75
C ASP A 42 3.84 -2.89 3.66
N SER A 43 4.00 -2.05 4.68
CA SER A 43 5.20 -1.23 4.82
C SER A 43 6.35 -2.10 5.32
N HIS A 44 7.52 -1.93 4.69
CA HIS A 44 8.77 -2.54 5.16
C HIS A 44 9.44 -1.71 6.27
N HIS A 45 8.83 -0.60 6.68
CA HIS A 45 9.31 0.25 7.76
C HIS A 45 8.65 -0.16 9.08
N HIS A 46 9.44 -0.35 10.14
CA HIS A 46 9.00 -0.88 11.44
C HIS A 46 7.92 -0.04 12.16
N HIS A 47 7.87 1.28 11.90
CA HIS A 47 6.85 2.17 12.48
C HIS A 47 5.52 2.27 11.71
N TYR A 48 5.40 1.66 10.53
CA TYR A 48 4.20 1.79 9.70
C TYR A 48 3.72 0.42 9.25
N PHE A 49 2.41 0.17 9.36
CA PHE A 49 1.81 -1.08 8.89
C PHE A 49 1.65 -1.10 7.37
N LEU A 50 1.25 0.03 6.78
CA LEU A 50 0.89 0.11 5.37
C LEU A 50 1.68 1.19 4.62
N ALA A 51 1.84 0.96 3.32
CA ALA A 51 2.34 1.93 2.36
C ALA A 51 1.45 1.94 1.12
N MET A 52 1.34 3.10 0.49
CA MET A 52 0.72 3.28 -0.83
C MET A 52 1.81 3.54 -1.86
N THR A 53 1.80 2.77 -2.94
CA THR A 53 2.56 3.10 -4.15
C THR A 53 1.56 3.56 -5.21
N PHE A 54 1.82 4.67 -5.89
CA PHE A 54 0.93 5.18 -6.93
C PHE A 54 1.70 5.84 -8.08
N LYS A 55 1.08 5.87 -9.26
CA LYS A 55 1.61 6.53 -10.44
C LYS A 55 0.97 7.91 -10.59
N SER A 56 1.77 8.94 -10.84
CA SER A 56 1.31 10.30 -11.10
C SER A 56 2.27 11.00 -12.04
N GLN A 57 1.75 11.60 -13.11
CA GLN A 57 2.53 12.33 -14.11
C GLN A 57 3.67 11.47 -14.67
N GLY A 58 3.38 10.19 -14.96
CA GLY A 58 4.37 9.22 -15.45
C GLY A 58 5.38 8.71 -14.42
N ASN A 59 5.39 9.23 -13.20
CA ASN A 59 6.33 8.84 -12.14
C ASN A 59 5.68 7.94 -11.10
N ILE A 60 6.47 7.10 -10.44
CA ILE A 60 6.01 6.26 -9.33
C ILE A 60 6.43 6.88 -8.00
N HIS A 61 5.49 6.96 -7.08
CA HIS A 61 5.66 7.52 -5.75
C HIS A 61 5.35 6.48 -4.67
N HIS A 62 6.03 6.59 -3.54
CA HIS A 62 5.79 5.76 -2.35
C HIS A 62 5.50 6.64 -1.15
N THR A 63 4.40 6.37 -0.46
CA THR A 63 4.02 7.08 0.76
C THR A 63 3.66 6.07 1.84
N ARG A 64 4.08 6.34 3.08
CA ARG A 64 3.70 5.53 4.24
C ARG A 64 2.38 6.04 4.79
N ILE A 65 1.49 5.13 5.18
CA ILE A 65 0.19 5.50 5.73
C ILE A 65 0.32 5.56 7.25
N GLU A 66 0.23 6.76 7.80
CA GLU A 66 0.20 6.99 9.23
C GLU A 66 -1.15 6.56 9.81
N HIS A 67 -1.12 5.93 10.98
CA HIS A 67 -2.31 5.59 11.75
C HIS A 67 -2.19 6.22 13.13
N SER A 68 -2.80 7.39 13.32
CA SER A 68 -2.96 8.00 14.63
C SER A 68 -4.16 7.38 15.35
N ASN A 69 -3.95 6.93 16.59
CA ASN A 69 -5.07 6.63 17.48
C ASN A 69 -5.66 7.98 17.92
N SER A 70 -6.74 8.41 17.26
CA SER A 70 -7.58 9.50 17.74
C SER A 70 -8.72 8.95 18.58
#